data_AF-A0A528D6R5-F1
#
_entry.id   AF-A0A528D6R5-F1
#
_cell.length_a   1.000
_cell.length_b   1.000
_cell.length_c   1.000
_cell.angle_alpha   90.00
_cell.angle_beta   90.00
_cell.angle_gamma   90.00
#
_symmetry.space_group_name_H-M   'P 1'
#
loop_
_entity.id
_entity.type
_entity.pdbx_description
1 polymer ?
#
loop_
_entity_poly.entity_id
_entity_poly.type
_entity_poly.pdbx_seq_one_letter_code
_entity_poly.pdbx_strand_id
1 'polypeptide(L)' 'KQVKIICVGKKGFDILRRDYSSLILERVDLREVKTLGFANADAIARKVIQLFSQGGFDICTLFYSQFKSVISQIPT' A
#
# COMPACT_ATOMS: atom_id res chain seq x y z
N LYS A 1 -5.10 19.71 2.71
CA LYS A 1 -5.46 18.51 1.94
C LYS A 1 -5.38 17.31 2.88
N GLN A 2 -6.43 16.49 2.97
CA GLN A 2 -6.44 15.29 3.81
C GLN A 2 -5.94 14.11 2.99
N VAL A 3 -4.98 13.35 3.52
CA VAL A 3 -4.45 12.14 2.88
C VAL A 3 -4.81 10.92 3.71
N LYS A 4 -4.99 9.80 3.02
CA LYS A 4 -5.28 8.50 3.62
C LYS A 4 -4.22 7.52 3.13
N ILE A 5 -3.70 6.70 4.04
CA ILE A 5 -2.61 5.77 3.76
C ILE A 5 -3.14 4.34 3.88
N ILE A 6 -2.86 3.53 2.87
CA ILE A 6 -3.02 2.07 2.92
C ILE A 6 -1.63 1.47 2.85
N CYS A 7 -1.25 0.71 3.87
CA CYS A 7 0.05 0.06 3.93
C CYS A 7 -0.07 -1.38 3.43
N VAL A 8 0.71 -1.75 2.41
CA VAL A 8 0.85 -3.15 1.98
C VAL A 8 2.09 -3.74 2.64
N GLY A 9 1.90 -4.68 3.56
CA GLY A 9 2.97 -5.32 4.32
C GLY A 9 3.37 -4.61 5.62
N LYS A 10 4.24 -5.28 6.38
CA LYS A 10 4.60 -4.88 7.76
C LYS A 10 5.58 -3.70 7.82
N LYS A 11 6.57 -3.67 6.92
CA LYS A 11 7.72 -2.75 7.03
C LYS A 11 7.32 -1.27 6.90
N GLY A 12 6.55 -0.93 5.87
CA GLY A 12 6.05 0.44 5.70
C GLY A 12 5.11 0.85 6.83
N PHE A 13 4.21 -0.04 7.24
CA PHE A 13 3.29 0.22 8.36
C PHE A 13 4.02 0.50 9.67
N ASP A 14 5.02 -0.30 10.04
CA ASP A 14 5.72 -0.14 11.31
C ASP A 14 6.50 1.18 11.40
N ILE A 15 7.00 1.66 10.27
CA ILE A 15 7.69 2.95 10.16
C ILE A 15 6.66 4.08 10.28
N LEU A 16 5.59 4.04 9.47
CA LEU A 16 4.63 5.13 9.36
C LEU A 16 3.68 5.24 10.55
N ARG A 17 3.35 4.13 11.23
CA ARG A 17 2.36 4.13 12.32
C ARG A 17 2.76 4.98 13.52
N ARG A 18 4.06 5.25 13.71
CA ARG A 18 4.54 6.05 14.84
C ARG A 18 4.07 7.49 14.73
N ASP A 19 4.16 8.05 13.53
CA ASP A 19 3.91 9.47 13.28
C ASP A 19 2.56 9.72 12.58
N TYR A 20 2.04 8.73 11.84
CA TYR A 20 0.90 8.89 10.94
C TYR A 20 -0.24 7.87 11.19
N SER A 21 -0.34 7.30 12.39
CA SER A 21 -1.39 6.32 12.72
C SER A 21 -2.80 6.80 12.39
N SER A 22 -3.11 8.08 12.62
CA SER A 22 -4.41 8.69 12.33
C SER A 22 -4.74 8.80 10.85
N LEU A 23 -3.71 8.74 9.97
CA LEU A 23 -3.87 8.80 8.52
C LEU A 23 -3.91 7.40 7.90
N ILE A 24 -3.53 6.36 8.63
CA ILE A 24 -3.54 4.98 8.15
C ILE A 24 -4.95 4.43 8.26
N LEU A 25 -5.57 4.16 7.12
CA LEU A 25 -6.86 3.46 7.07
C LEU A 25 -6.69 1.99 7.43
N GLU A 26 -5.65 1.38 6.86
CA GLU A 26 -5.51 -0.07 6.91
C GLU A 26 -4.08 -0.52 6.62
N ARG A 27 -3.75 -1.70 7.16
CA ARG A 27 -2.64 -2.52 6.73
C ARG A 27 -3.13 -3.82 6.08
N VAL A 28 -2.73 -4.05 4.84
CA VAL A 28 -2.86 -5.35 4.17
C VAL A 28 -1.68 -6.22 4.56
N ASP A 29 -1.93 -7.36 5.21
CA ASP A 29 -0.88 -8.33 5.56
C ASP A 29 -0.82 -9.46 4.52
N LEU A 30 0.40 -9.74 4.04
CA LEU A 30 0.67 -10.79 3.05
C LEU A 30 1.62 -11.86 3.61
N ARG A 31 1.87 -11.87 4.93
CA ARG A 31 2.82 -12.79 5.57
C ARG A 31 2.46 -14.27 5.41
N GLU A 32 1.17 -14.60 5.34
CA GLU A 32 0.72 -15.99 5.18
C GLU A 32 0.81 -16.45 3.72
N VAL A 33 1.06 -15.52 2.78
CA VAL A 33 1.17 -15.81 1.36
C VAL A 33 2.60 -16.28 1.05
N LYS A 34 2.78 -17.60 0.91
CA LYS A 34 4.08 -18.21 0.56
C LYS A 34 4.59 -17.79 -0.81
N THR A 35 3.68 -17.58 -1.77
CA THR A 35 4.01 -17.16 -3.14
C THR A 35 3.10 -16.02 -3.54
N LEU A 36 3.69 -14.84 -3.75
CA LEU A 36 2.97 -13.68 -4.24
C LEU A 36 2.56 -13.91 -5.70
N GLY A 37 1.26 -14.02 -5.91
CA GLY A 37 0.64 -14.08 -7.24
C GLY A 37 -0.33 -12.92 -7.50
N PHE A 38 -0.81 -12.85 -8.74
CA PHE A 38 -1.74 -11.82 -9.22
C PHE A 38 -3.03 -11.74 -8.38
N ALA A 39 -3.55 -12.86 -7.88
CA ALA A 39 -4.75 -12.88 -7.05
C ALA A 39 -4.65 -11.96 -5.81
N ASN A 40 -3.46 -11.83 -5.20
CA ASN A 40 -3.27 -10.92 -4.07
C ASN A 40 -3.32 -9.46 -4.52
N ALA A 41 -2.72 -9.15 -5.68
CA ALA A 41 -2.76 -7.82 -6.26
C ALA A 41 -4.20 -7.44 -6.67
N ASP A 42 -4.96 -8.36 -7.26
CA ASP A 42 -6.36 -8.16 -7.63
C ASP A 42 -7.24 -7.88 -6.41
N ALA A 43 -7.04 -8.60 -5.30
CA ALA A 43 -7.75 -8.35 -4.05
C ALA A 43 -7.48 -6.93 -3.52
N ILE A 44 -6.23 -6.46 -3.57
CA ILE A 44 -5.87 -5.10 -3.17
C ILE A 44 -6.47 -4.07 -4.14
N ALA A 45 -6.41 -4.34 -5.45
CA ALA A 45 -6.94 -3.45 -6.47
C ALA A 45 -8.46 -3.25 -6.34
N ARG A 46 -9.22 -4.34 -6.15
CA ARG A 46 -10.68 -4.27 -5.92
C ARG A 46 -11.04 -3.38 -4.75
N LYS A 47 -10.23 -3.41 -3.68
CA LYS A 47 -10.42 -2.58 -2.51
C LYS A 47 -10.18 -1.10 -2.80
N VAL A 48 -9.11 -0.78 -3.50
CA VAL A 48 -8.80 0.60 -3.92
C VAL A 48 -9.92 1.14 -4.83
N ILE A 49 -10.39 0.32 -5.78
CA ILE A 49 -11.50 0.67 -6.67
C ILE A 49 -12.79 0.89 -5.86
N GLN A 50 -13.11 0.03 -4.91
CA GLN A 50 -14.31 0.17 -4.07
C GLN A 50 -14.26 1.49 -3.27
N LEU A 51 -13.12 1.82 -2.67
CA LEU A 51 -12.92 3.08 -1.95
C LEU A 51 -13.08 4.29 -2.87
N PHE A 52 -12.60 4.20 -4.10
CA PHE A 52 -12.81 5.23 -5.12
C PHE A 52 -14.29 5.39 -5.46
N SER A 53 -14.99 4.29 -5.75
CA SER A 53 -16.42 4.29 -6.09
C SER A 53 -17.31 4.83 -4.96
N GLN A 54 -16.88 4.71 -3.71
CA GLN A 54 -17.55 5.28 -2.55
C GLN A 54 -17.24 6.78 -2.31
N GLY A 55 -16.45 7.42 -3.19
CA GLY A 55 -16.02 8.81 -3.02
C GLY A 55 -14.99 8.99 -1.89
N GLY A 56 -14.25 7.93 -1.55
CA GLY A 56 -13.30 7.94 -0.44
C GLY A 56 -12.03 8.75 -0.70
N PHE A 57 -11.68 8.97 -1.98
CA PHE A 57 -10.58 9.80 -2.48
C PHE A 57 -10.76 10.12 -3.98
N ASP A 58 -10.09 11.17 -4.48
CA ASP A 58 -10.09 11.55 -5.91
C ASP A 58 -8.85 11.08 -6.67
N ILE A 59 -7.68 11.04 -6.00
CA ILE A 59 -6.39 10.67 -6.59
C ILE A 59 -5.75 9.59 -5.72
N CYS A 60 -5.28 8.51 -6.37
CA CYS A 60 -4.46 7.48 -5.75
C CYS A 60 -3.03 7.54 -6.26
N THR A 61 -2.05 7.54 -5.34
CA THR A 61 -0.63 7.47 -5.67
C THR A 61 -0.04 6.22 -5.02
N LEU A 62 0.64 5.40 -5.83
CA LEU A 62 1.31 4.19 -5.38
C LEU A 62 2.79 4.49 -5.15
N PHE A 63 3.27 4.25 -3.93
CA PHE A 63 4.69 4.31 -3.60
C PHE A 63 5.29 2.92 -3.58
N TYR A 64 6.41 2.74 -4.28
CA TYR A 64 7.12 1.47 -4.30
C TYR A 64 8.60 1.67 -4.61
N SER A 65 9.42 0.68 -4.26
CA SER A 65 10.84 0.67 -4.63
C SER A 65 10.98 0.04 -6.01
N GLN A 66 11.22 0.85 -7.04
CA GLN A 66 11.51 0.37 -8.38
C GLN A 66 12.90 -0.28 -8.38
N PHE A 67 12.97 -1.51 -8.87
CA PHE A 67 14.24 -2.20 -9.02
C PHE A 67 15.10 -1.52 -10.09
N LYS A 68 16.34 -1.20 -9.75
CA LYS A 68 17.34 -0.69 -10.71
C LYS A 68 18.50 -1.67 -10.87
N SER A 69 19.07 -2.15 -9.76
CA SER A 69 20.10 -3.19 -9.75
C SER A 69 20.08 -3.94 -8.43
N VAL A 70 20.88 -5.01 -8.31
CA VAL A 70 21.00 -5.77 -7.06
C VAL A 70 21.41 -4.89 -5.87
N ILE A 71 22.22 -3.85 -6.13
CA ILE A 71 22.75 -2.94 -5.09
C ILE A 71 21.86 -1.69 -4.92
N SER A 72 20.96 -1.40 -5.87
CA SER A 72 20.23 -0.13 -5.90
C SER A 72 18.74 -0.30 -6.22
N GLN A 73 17.90 0.30 -5.39
CA GLN A 73 16.47 0.47 -5.63
C GLN A 73 16.13 1.96 -5.49
N ILE A 74 15.29 2.48 -6.39
CA ILE A 74 14.87 3.88 -6.38
C ILE A 74 13.42 3.94 -5.89
N PRO A 75 13.12 4.62 -4.76
CA PRO A 75 11.74 4.85 -4.36
C PRO A 75 11.06 5.77 -5.38
N THR A 76 9.86 5.37 -5.81
CA THR A 76 8.98 6.14 -6.71
C THR A 76 7.69 6.48 -5.99
#